data_AF-A0A9P3J429-F1
#
_entry.id   AF-A0A9P3J429-F1
#
_cell.length_a   1.000
_cell.length_b   1.000
_cell.length_c   1.000
_cell.angle_alpha   90.00
_cell.angle_beta   90.00
_cell.angle_gamma   90.00
#
_symmetry.space_group_name_H-M   'P 1'
#
loop_
_entity.id
_entity.type
_entity.pdbx_description
1 polymer ?
#
loop_
_entity_poly.entity_id
_entity_poly.type
_entity_poly.pdbx_seq_one_letter_code
_entity_poly.pdbx_strand_id
1 'polypeptide(L)'
;MSGSGGSLSGLGGGVSSGFVAGGRRWEDLRKDARKLESEVDHRLAAYSKLGAAFSLASSSTAAGSLPDPSEAQIREGEIESLLQQLAAVNEAMGACAAAGGAGGGSSELQAHTLTRHNNILLEFSREFARTRGAVTTNLERAQLLGVFGKAGSSTRDGAGGGSSAGAEVLSETARLLNERNSIHSALSQADDVIKQAYATSSSLAQQRSLLGGTFSKVTLLGNRIPGLNTLLSAIRRKRSRDTLILASVVAACTLFILVYWLNK
;
A
#
# COMPACT_ATOMS: atom_id res chain seq x y z
N MET A 1 67.04 9.79 -27.55
CA MET A 1 67.37 8.71 -26.59
C MET A 1 67.14 9.23 -25.18
N SER A 2 66.39 8.47 -24.37
CA SER A 2 66.33 8.44 -22.89
C SER A 2 66.48 9.74 -22.08
N GLY A 3 65.63 10.08 -21.12
CA GLY A 3 64.63 9.29 -20.41
C GLY A 3 64.47 9.82 -18.97
N SER A 4 63.41 9.36 -18.33
CA SER A 4 63.21 9.25 -16.88
C SER A 4 62.87 10.50 -16.07
N GLY A 5 61.75 10.41 -15.36
CA GLY A 5 61.35 11.41 -14.36
C GLY A 5 59.88 11.34 -13.95
N GLY A 6 59.25 10.16 -13.98
CA GLY A 6 57.94 9.94 -13.37
C GLY A 6 58.08 9.59 -11.90
N SER A 7 57.44 10.36 -11.02
CA SER A 7 57.10 9.90 -9.66
C SER A 7 55.61 10.08 -9.43
N LEU A 8 54.98 8.93 -9.27
CA LEU A 8 53.65 8.73 -8.72
C LEU A 8 53.55 9.34 -7.31
N SER A 9 52.42 9.95 -7.00
CA SER A 9 51.64 9.62 -5.79
C SER A 9 50.42 10.55 -5.70
N GLY A 10 49.22 10.01 -5.91
CA GLY A 10 47.99 10.80 -5.72
C GLY A 10 46.71 10.13 -6.19
N LEU A 11 46.53 8.83 -6.00
CA LEU A 11 45.25 8.15 -6.22
C LEU A 11 44.95 7.24 -5.03
N GLY A 12 44.27 7.79 -4.03
CA GLY A 12 43.76 7.04 -2.89
C GLY A 12 42.85 7.91 -2.04
N GLY A 13 41.54 7.86 -2.27
CA GLY A 13 40.58 8.54 -1.38
C GLY A 13 39.22 8.95 -1.95
N GLY A 14 38.70 8.35 -3.03
CA GLY A 14 37.39 8.74 -3.59
C GLY A 14 36.18 7.95 -3.08
N VAL A 15 36.38 6.70 -2.66
CA VAL A 15 35.26 5.74 -2.45
C VAL A 15 34.58 5.84 -1.08
N SER A 16 35.23 6.41 -0.07
CA SER A 16 34.68 6.47 1.30
C SER A 16 33.71 7.64 1.53
N SER A 17 33.79 8.72 0.74
CA SER A 17 32.96 9.92 0.94
C SER A 17 31.52 9.73 0.44
N GLY A 18 31.34 9.04 -0.70
CA GLY A 18 30.03 8.79 -1.30
C GLY A 18 29.15 7.84 -0.49
N PHE A 19 29.73 6.80 0.13
CA PHE A 19 28.99 5.84 0.95
C PHE A 19 28.42 6.47 2.22
N VAL A 20 29.19 7.33 2.90
CA VAL A 20 28.75 8.00 4.13
C VAL A 20 27.74 9.11 3.82
N ALA A 21 27.86 9.79 2.68
CA ALA A 21 26.85 10.74 2.21
C ALA A 21 25.51 10.06 1.86
N GLY A 22 25.55 8.91 1.18
CA GLY A 22 24.37 8.09 0.89
C GLY A 22 23.70 7.54 2.16
N GLY A 23 24.50 7.09 3.14
CA GLY A 23 24.01 6.62 4.44
C GLY A 23 23.36 7.71 5.29
N ARG A 24 23.91 8.94 5.29
CA ARG A 24 23.28 10.09 5.96
C ARG A 24 21.96 10.49 5.31
N ARG A 25 21.91 10.58 3.97
CA ARG A 25 20.67 10.89 3.24
C ARG A 25 19.58 9.85 3.47
N TRP A 26 19.93 8.56 3.52
CA TRP A 26 18.99 7.50 3.83
C TRP A 26 18.39 7.62 5.24
N GLU A 27 19.23 7.89 6.25
CA GLU A 27 18.77 8.01 7.63
C GLU A 27 17.88 9.26 7.84
N ASP A 28 18.18 10.36 7.15
CA ASP A 28 17.36 11.57 7.18
C ASP A 28 15.99 11.33 6.54
N LEU A 29 15.94 10.68 5.36
CA LEU A 29 14.69 10.29 4.70
C LEU A 29 13.85 9.33 5.56
N ARG A 30 14.49 8.39 6.26
CA ARG A 30 13.80 7.47 7.19
C ARG A 30 13.20 8.19 8.39
N LYS A 31 13.89 9.20 8.94
CA LYS A 31 13.35 10.04 10.03
C LYS A 31 12.15 10.84 9.53
N ASP A 32 12.24 11.42 8.33
CA ASP A 32 11.15 12.20 7.77
C ASP A 32 9.95 11.32 7.41
N ALA A 33 10.17 10.10 6.89
CA ALA A 33 9.10 9.11 6.70
C ALA A 33 8.35 8.82 8.02
N ARG A 34 9.07 8.58 9.12
CA ARG A 34 8.44 8.33 10.44
C ARG A 34 7.64 9.52 10.97
N LYS A 35 8.11 10.75 10.73
CA LYS A 35 7.36 11.97 11.12
C LYS A 35 6.07 12.07 10.31
N LEU A 36 6.15 11.84 9.00
CA LEU A 36 4.99 11.85 8.11
C LEU A 36 4.00 10.74 8.47
N GLU A 37 4.46 9.53 8.80
CA GLU A 37 3.62 8.44 9.29
C GLU A 37 2.86 8.83 10.55
N SER A 38 3.54 9.45 11.53
CA SER A 38 2.90 9.94 12.75
C SER A 38 1.86 11.02 12.45
N GLU A 39 2.16 11.98 11.57
CA GLU A 39 1.21 13.04 11.21
C GLU A 39 -0.01 12.49 10.49
N VAL A 40 0.17 11.55 9.55
CA VAL A 40 -0.92 10.86 8.86
C VAL A 40 -1.83 10.15 9.87
N ASP A 41 -1.27 9.42 10.84
CA ASP A 41 -2.05 8.72 11.87
C ASP A 41 -2.89 9.69 12.72
N HIS A 42 -2.30 10.80 13.16
CA HIS A 42 -3.01 11.83 13.93
C HIS A 42 -4.16 12.48 13.12
N ARG A 43 -3.90 12.83 11.86
CA ARG A 43 -4.90 13.43 10.96
C ARG A 43 -6.02 12.45 10.62
N LEU A 44 -5.68 11.18 10.39
CA LEU A 44 -6.63 10.13 10.07
C LEU A 44 -7.52 9.82 11.29
N ALA A 45 -6.97 9.80 12.50
CA ALA A 45 -7.74 9.69 13.73
C ALA A 45 -8.70 10.88 13.93
N ALA A 46 -8.25 12.11 13.65
CA ALA A 46 -9.11 13.29 13.70
C ALA A 46 -10.24 13.24 12.65
N TYR A 47 -9.94 12.78 11.44
CA TYR A 47 -10.92 12.61 10.36
C TYR A 47 -11.94 11.50 10.66
N SER A 48 -11.49 10.37 11.23
CA SER A 48 -12.40 9.30 11.71
C SER A 48 -13.37 9.81 12.79
N LYS A 49 -12.90 10.63 13.73
CA LYS A 49 -13.76 11.28 14.75
C LYS A 49 -14.81 12.18 14.11
N LEU A 50 -14.46 12.91 13.05
CA LEU A 50 -15.42 13.73 12.30
C LEU A 50 -16.47 12.84 11.61
N GLY A 51 -16.06 11.72 11.00
CA GLY A 51 -16.98 10.74 10.45
C GLY A 51 -17.95 10.15 11.48
N ALA A 52 -17.46 9.88 12.69
CA ALA A 52 -18.31 9.44 13.80
C ALA A 52 -19.28 10.54 14.25
N ALA A 53 -18.86 11.81 14.25
CA ALA A 53 -19.73 12.94 14.55
C ALA A 53 -20.86 13.10 13.52
N PHE A 54 -20.59 12.91 12.22
CA PHE A 54 -21.62 12.87 11.18
C PHE A 54 -22.62 11.73 11.37
N SER A 55 -22.14 10.54 11.75
CA SER A 55 -22.99 9.39 12.08
C SER A 55 -23.91 9.68 13.27
N LEU A 56 -23.36 10.25 14.35
CA LEU A 56 -24.11 10.58 15.54
C LEU A 56 -25.19 11.64 15.25
N ALA A 57 -24.83 12.70 14.52
CA ALA A 57 -25.77 13.74 14.10
C ALA A 57 -26.92 13.20 13.23
N SER A 58 -26.69 12.12 12.48
CA SER A 58 -27.73 11.43 11.72
C SER A 58 -28.69 10.64 12.62
N SER A 59 -28.20 10.12 13.75
CA SER A 59 -28.98 9.27 14.67
C SER A 59 -29.77 10.06 15.73
N SER A 60 -29.27 11.23 16.14
CA SER A 60 -29.93 12.09 17.10
C SER A 60 -30.76 13.15 16.37
N THR A 61 -32.06 13.19 16.62
CA THR A 61 -32.94 14.33 16.25
C THR A 61 -32.60 15.62 17.02
N ALA A 62 -31.59 15.58 17.88
CA ALA A 62 -31.06 16.76 18.56
C ALA A 62 -30.33 17.62 17.53
N ALA A 63 -30.81 18.86 17.36
CA ALA A 63 -30.23 19.92 16.55
C ALA A 63 -28.86 20.38 17.08
N GLY A 64 -27.91 19.45 17.29
CA GLY A 64 -26.50 19.78 17.40
C GLY A 64 -26.02 20.27 16.03
N SER A 65 -25.17 21.30 16.02
CA SER A 65 -24.58 21.85 14.80
C SER A 65 -24.02 20.71 13.95
N LEU A 66 -24.61 20.49 12.77
CA LEU A 66 -24.06 19.59 11.77
C LEU A 66 -22.61 20.04 11.51
N PRO A 67 -21.61 19.14 11.57
CA PRO A 67 -20.26 19.49 11.18
C PRO A 67 -20.29 19.97 9.72
N ASP A 68 -19.56 21.04 9.41
CA ASP A 68 -19.58 21.60 8.06
C ASP A 68 -18.97 20.57 7.08
N PRO A 69 -19.68 20.18 6.01
CA PRO A 69 -19.11 19.31 4.97
C PRO A 69 -17.81 19.87 4.37
N SER A 70 -17.59 21.19 4.41
CA SER A 70 -16.35 21.82 3.94
C SER A 70 -15.13 21.42 4.79
N GLU A 71 -15.30 21.26 6.11
CA GLU A 71 -14.21 20.84 7.02
C GLU A 71 -13.77 19.40 6.77
N ALA A 72 -14.70 18.54 6.35
CA ALA A 72 -14.38 17.16 5.96
C ALA A 72 -13.51 17.13 4.71
N GLN A 73 -13.88 17.92 3.69
CA GLN A 73 -13.12 18.02 2.43
C GLN A 73 -11.73 18.62 2.62
N ILE A 74 -11.59 19.64 3.48
CA ILE A 74 -10.28 20.23 3.81
C ILE A 74 -9.36 19.17 4.44
N ARG A 75 -9.86 18.41 5.41
CA ARG A 75 -9.08 17.35 6.05
C ARG A 75 -8.76 16.17 5.13
N GLU A 76 -9.66 15.85 4.19
CA GLU A 76 -9.36 14.88 3.13
C GLU A 76 -8.17 15.33 2.28
N GLY A 77 -8.18 16.58 1.81
CA GLY A 77 -7.09 17.13 1.01
C GLY A 77 -5.75 17.19 1.75
N GLU A 78 -5.77 17.54 3.04
CA GLU A 78 -4.58 17.50 3.90
C GLU A 78 -4.00 16.08 3.99
N ILE A 79 -4.82 15.06 4.26
CA ILE A 79 -4.37 13.67 4.35
C ILE A 79 -3.84 13.17 3.00
N GLU A 80 -4.50 13.50 1.89
CA GLU A 80 -4.03 13.16 0.54
C GLU A 80 -2.66 13.77 0.25
N SER A 81 -2.44 15.03 0.62
CA SER A 81 -1.14 15.70 0.44
C SER A 81 -0.02 15.05 1.26
N LEU A 82 -0.31 14.64 2.50
CA LEU A 82 0.64 13.95 3.38
C LEU A 82 0.98 12.55 2.86
N LEU A 83 -0.02 11.82 2.35
CA LEU A 83 0.20 10.51 1.72
C LEU A 83 1.05 10.62 0.46
N GLN A 84 0.84 11.65 -0.36
CA GLN A 84 1.69 11.94 -1.53
C GLN A 84 3.12 12.28 -1.12
N GLN A 85 3.29 13.06 -0.04
CA GLN A 85 4.61 13.39 0.48
C GLN A 85 5.34 12.15 1.02
N LEU A 86 4.63 11.25 1.74
CA LEU A 86 5.18 9.98 2.21
C LEU A 86 5.58 9.08 1.03
N ALA A 87 4.78 9.05 -0.05
CA ALA A 87 5.10 8.32 -1.27
C ALA A 87 6.40 8.85 -1.91
N ALA A 88 6.54 10.16 -2.04
CA ALA A 88 7.75 10.79 -2.59
C ALA A 88 8.99 10.49 -1.74
N VAL A 89 8.88 10.51 -0.41
CA VAL A 89 9.97 10.13 0.51
C VAL A 89 10.32 8.64 0.36
N ASN A 90 9.33 7.77 0.21
CA ASN A 90 9.55 6.34 -0.04
C ASN A 90 10.25 6.06 -1.38
N GLU A 91 9.90 6.79 -2.44
CA GLU A 91 10.60 6.72 -3.72
C GLU A 91 12.04 7.24 -3.63
N ALA A 92 12.26 8.35 -2.91
CA ALA A 92 13.59 8.90 -2.67
C ALA A 92 14.47 7.94 -1.85
N MET A 93 13.89 7.24 -0.86
CA MET A 93 14.55 6.14 -0.15
C MET A 93 14.92 5.02 -1.13
N GLY A 94 14.00 4.61 -2.01
CA GLY A 94 14.27 3.60 -3.04
C GLY A 94 15.42 3.96 -3.97
N ALA A 95 15.48 5.20 -4.42
CA ALA A 95 16.59 5.70 -5.23
C ALA A 95 17.93 5.65 -4.45
N CYS A 96 17.93 5.97 -3.16
CA CYS A 96 19.12 5.89 -2.31
C CYS A 96 19.57 4.44 -2.06
N ALA A 97 18.62 3.52 -1.85
CA ALA A 97 18.91 2.08 -1.68
C ALA A 97 19.47 1.45 -2.97
N ALA A 98 18.96 1.87 -4.14
CA ALA A 98 19.46 1.44 -5.44
C ALA A 98 20.88 1.99 -5.72
N ALA A 99 21.15 3.25 -5.36
CA ALA A 99 22.47 3.86 -5.51
C ALA A 99 23.54 3.27 -4.56
N GLY A 100 23.13 2.69 -3.42
CA GLY A 100 24.02 2.07 -2.44
C GLY A 100 24.45 0.62 -2.76
N GLY A 101 23.99 0.03 -3.87
CA GLY A 101 24.11 -1.40 -4.20
C GLY A 101 25.51 -1.93 -4.55
N ALA A 102 26.59 -1.18 -4.33
CA ALA A 102 27.96 -1.63 -4.64
C ALA A 102 28.72 -2.29 -3.46
N GLY A 103 28.13 -2.36 -2.25
CA GLY A 103 28.74 -2.98 -1.07
C GLY A 103 27.79 -3.94 -0.36
N GLY A 104 28.07 -5.25 -0.44
CA GLY A 104 27.21 -6.31 0.09
C GLY A 104 27.06 -6.26 1.61
N GLY A 105 25.83 -6.08 2.09
CA GLY A 105 25.43 -6.14 3.51
C GLY A 105 24.38 -5.10 3.90
N SER A 106 24.62 -3.82 3.59
CA SER A 106 23.67 -2.73 3.91
C SER A 106 22.42 -2.72 3.02
N SER A 107 22.54 -3.23 1.79
CA SER A 107 21.48 -3.21 0.78
C SER A 107 20.25 -4.07 1.14
N GLU A 108 20.43 -5.22 1.82
CA GLU A 108 19.32 -6.11 2.19
C GLU A 108 18.46 -5.53 3.33
N LEU A 109 19.09 -4.95 4.35
CA LEU A 109 18.41 -4.25 5.45
C LEU A 109 17.67 -3.00 4.97
N GLN A 110 18.23 -2.27 4.01
CA GLN A 110 17.58 -1.12 3.36
C GLN A 110 16.38 -1.56 2.53
N ALA A 111 16.50 -2.66 1.77
CA ALA A 111 15.39 -3.22 0.99
C ALA A 111 14.23 -3.70 1.89
N HIS A 112 14.53 -4.37 3.00
CA HIS A 112 13.52 -4.76 3.98
C HIS A 112 12.82 -3.56 4.62
N THR A 113 13.60 -2.53 5.01
CA THR A 113 13.05 -1.28 5.57
C THR A 113 12.15 -0.57 4.57
N LEU A 114 12.55 -0.49 3.30
CA LEU A 114 11.75 0.10 2.22
C LEU A 114 10.46 -0.68 1.99
N THR A 115 10.52 -2.01 1.99
CA THR A 115 9.34 -2.87 1.86
C THR A 115 8.34 -2.59 2.97
N ARG A 116 8.83 -2.40 4.20
CA ARG A 116 7.99 -2.02 5.35
C ARG A 116 7.35 -0.65 5.18
N HIS A 117 8.10 0.38 4.79
CA HIS A 117 7.53 1.72 4.57
C HIS A 117 6.49 1.74 3.44
N ASN A 118 6.68 0.94 2.38
CA ASN A 118 5.67 0.77 1.34
C ASN A 118 4.41 0.06 1.85
N ASN A 119 4.56 -0.98 2.67
CA ASN A 119 3.44 -1.68 3.28
C ASN A 119 2.63 -0.74 4.20
N ILE A 120 3.31 0.05 5.03
CA ILE A 120 2.68 1.06 5.90
C ILE A 120 1.92 2.10 5.07
N LEU A 121 2.51 2.61 3.99
CA LEU A 121 1.84 3.55 3.09
C LEU A 121 0.57 2.94 2.48
N LEU A 122 0.64 1.68 2.02
CA LEU A 122 -0.52 0.98 1.48
C LEU A 122 -1.61 0.80 2.54
N GLU A 123 -1.23 0.47 3.78
CA GLU A 123 -2.16 0.36 4.90
C GLU A 123 -2.84 1.71 5.19
N PHE A 124 -2.10 2.80 5.30
CA PHE A 124 -2.67 4.14 5.48
C PHE A 124 -3.58 4.55 4.31
N SER A 125 -3.20 4.25 3.07
CA SER A 125 -4.04 4.56 1.90
C SER A 125 -5.37 3.80 1.91
N ARG A 126 -5.34 2.52 2.32
CA ARG A 126 -6.53 1.68 2.47
C ARG A 126 -7.41 2.18 3.61
N GLU A 127 -6.80 2.53 4.73
CA GLU A 127 -7.50 3.05 5.89
C GLU A 127 -8.14 4.40 5.60
N PHE A 128 -7.45 5.28 4.87
CA PHE A 128 -7.98 6.55 4.41
C PHE A 128 -9.19 6.34 3.49
N ALA A 129 -9.07 5.46 2.48
CA ALA A 129 -10.18 5.14 1.57
C ALA A 129 -11.40 4.57 2.33
N ARG A 130 -11.17 3.69 3.32
CA ARG A 130 -12.21 3.15 4.19
C ARG A 130 -12.90 4.24 5.00
N THR A 131 -12.11 5.10 5.65
CA THR A 131 -12.64 6.19 6.49
C THR A 131 -13.39 7.21 5.66
N ARG A 132 -12.88 7.54 4.47
CA ARG A 132 -13.55 8.43 3.50
C ARG A 132 -14.91 7.88 3.09
N GLY A 133 -15.00 6.61 2.70
CA GLY A 133 -16.28 5.98 2.38
C GLY A 133 -17.27 5.98 3.55
N ALA A 134 -16.78 5.81 4.78
CA ALA A 134 -17.63 5.91 5.97
C ALA A 134 -18.13 7.35 6.20
N VAL A 135 -17.28 8.36 6.03
CA VAL A 135 -17.65 9.78 6.18
C VAL A 135 -18.65 10.20 5.11
N THR A 136 -18.43 9.86 3.85
CA THR A 136 -19.34 10.22 2.75
C THR A 136 -20.72 9.60 2.94
N THR A 137 -20.79 8.31 3.26
CA THR A 137 -22.08 7.64 3.50
C THR A 137 -22.82 8.20 4.72
N ASN A 138 -22.11 8.65 5.76
CA ASN A 138 -22.73 9.30 6.92
C ASN A 138 -23.19 10.73 6.60
N LEU A 139 -22.43 11.45 5.79
CA LEU A 139 -22.77 12.79 5.32
C LEU A 139 -24.00 12.76 4.41
N GLU A 140 -24.08 11.80 3.48
CA GLU A 140 -25.27 11.56 2.65
C GLU A 140 -26.49 11.24 3.52
N ARG A 141 -26.34 10.37 4.53
CA ARG A 141 -27.40 10.08 5.51
C ARG A 141 -27.85 11.33 6.27
N ALA A 142 -26.91 12.14 6.74
CA ALA A 142 -27.19 13.38 7.44
C ALA A 142 -27.90 14.40 6.53
N GLN A 143 -27.51 14.50 5.26
CA GLN A 143 -28.15 15.38 4.28
C GLN A 143 -29.59 14.95 3.97
N LEU A 144 -29.82 13.66 3.73
CA LEU A 144 -31.17 13.13 3.51
C LEU A 144 -32.07 13.43 4.72
N LEU A 145 -31.61 13.10 5.93
CA LEU A 145 -32.39 13.34 7.16
C LEU A 145 -32.55 14.84 7.48
N GLY A 146 -31.54 15.66 7.19
CA GLY A 146 -31.62 17.11 7.34
C GLY A 146 -32.65 17.75 6.42
N VAL A 147 -32.76 17.27 5.17
CA VAL A 147 -33.80 17.71 4.21
C VAL A 147 -35.19 17.29 4.70
N PHE A 148 -35.37 16.04 5.14
CA PHE A 148 -36.65 15.57 5.69
C PHE A 148 -37.05 16.27 6.99
N GLY A 149 -36.09 16.49 7.90
CA GLY A 149 -36.32 17.20 9.16
C GLY A 149 -36.68 18.67 8.96
N LYS A 150 -36.02 19.35 8.00
CA LYS A 150 -36.30 20.76 7.67
C LYS A 150 -37.63 20.92 6.93
N ALA A 151 -37.99 19.99 6.02
CA ALA A 151 -39.29 19.96 5.35
C ALA A 151 -40.46 19.63 6.30
N GLY A 152 -40.23 18.75 7.29
CA GLY A 152 -41.19 18.47 8.35
C GLY A 152 -41.38 19.64 9.33
N SER A 153 -40.30 20.36 9.64
CA SER A 153 -40.33 21.55 10.51
C SER A 153 -40.98 22.76 9.83
N SER A 154 -40.74 22.99 8.54
CA SER A 154 -41.30 24.14 7.81
C SER A 154 -42.82 24.06 7.60
N THR A 155 -43.43 22.89 7.79
CA THR A 155 -44.88 22.71 7.63
C THR A 155 -45.66 23.05 8.91
N ARG A 156 -45.00 23.18 10.07
CA ARG A 156 -45.70 23.38 11.35
C ARG A 156 -45.74 24.84 11.85
N ASP A 157 -44.88 25.72 11.32
CA ASP A 157 -44.83 27.14 11.74
C ASP A 157 -45.59 28.10 10.81
N GLY A 158 -46.35 27.59 9.84
CA GLY A 158 -47.11 28.38 8.86
C GLY A 158 -48.63 28.42 9.10
N ALA A 159 -49.08 28.60 10.35
CA ALA A 159 -50.48 28.88 10.62
C ALA A 159 -50.79 30.37 10.35
N GLY A 160 -50.95 30.73 9.08
CA GLY A 160 -51.34 32.09 8.65
C GLY A 160 -51.79 32.10 7.20
N GLY A 161 -53.09 32.24 6.99
CA GLY A 161 -53.77 31.92 5.74
C GLY A 161 -53.46 32.80 4.52
N GLY A 162 -53.86 32.26 3.36
CA GLY A 162 -54.07 32.98 2.11
C GLY A 162 -53.27 32.42 0.94
N SER A 163 -53.99 31.89 -0.06
CA SER A 163 -53.54 31.59 -1.44
C SER A 163 -53.09 30.14 -1.74
N SER A 164 -54.07 29.24 -1.84
CA SER A 164 -53.89 27.83 -2.22
C SER A 164 -53.47 27.59 -3.68
N ALA A 165 -53.62 28.56 -4.60
CA ALA A 165 -53.25 28.37 -6.01
C ALA A 165 -51.77 28.73 -6.32
N GLY A 166 -51.19 29.71 -5.61
CA GLY A 166 -49.77 30.06 -5.75
C GLY A 166 -48.85 29.12 -4.98
N ALA A 167 -49.32 28.60 -3.84
CA ALA A 167 -48.59 27.63 -3.02
C ALA A 167 -48.43 26.26 -3.71
N GLU A 168 -49.39 25.84 -4.53
CA GLU A 168 -49.29 24.58 -5.28
C GLU A 168 -48.27 24.67 -6.43
N VAL A 169 -48.27 25.76 -7.20
CA VAL A 169 -47.29 26.00 -8.28
C VAL A 169 -45.87 26.17 -7.71
N LEU A 170 -45.72 26.83 -6.56
CA LEU A 170 -44.45 26.91 -5.83
C LEU A 170 -44.00 25.55 -5.28
N SER A 171 -44.95 24.71 -4.85
CA SER A 171 -44.68 23.34 -4.41
C SER A 171 -44.23 22.45 -5.58
N GLU A 172 -44.87 22.55 -6.74
CA GLU A 172 -44.53 21.77 -7.93
C GLU A 172 -43.18 22.20 -8.51
N THR A 173 -42.92 23.50 -8.62
CA THR A 173 -41.60 24.01 -9.01
C THR A 173 -40.51 23.63 -8.03
N ALA A 174 -40.78 23.66 -6.72
CA ALA A 174 -39.84 23.15 -5.71
C ALA A 174 -39.59 21.64 -5.86
N ARG A 175 -40.61 20.86 -6.22
CA ARG A 175 -40.49 19.42 -6.48
C ARG A 175 -39.62 19.14 -7.70
N LEU A 176 -39.80 19.89 -8.79
CA LEU A 176 -39.01 19.81 -10.01
C LEU A 176 -37.56 20.26 -9.79
N LEU A 177 -37.34 21.30 -8.99
CA LEU A 177 -36.00 21.76 -8.59
C LEU A 177 -35.27 20.69 -7.76
N ASN A 178 -35.98 20.04 -6.84
CA ASN A 178 -35.44 18.94 -6.04
C ASN A 178 -35.11 17.72 -6.90
N GLU A 179 -35.98 17.38 -7.85
CA GLU A 179 -35.72 16.32 -8.83
C GLU A 179 -34.48 16.63 -9.67
N ARG A 180 -34.35 17.87 -10.15
CA ARG A 180 -33.15 18.33 -10.87
C ARG A 180 -31.88 18.23 -10.04
N ASN A 181 -31.96 18.58 -8.77
CA ASN A 181 -30.82 18.49 -7.85
C ASN A 181 -30.43 17.02 -7.58
N SER A 182 -31.42 16.13 -7.46
CA SER A 182 -31.20 14.69 -7.30
C SER A 182 -30.56 14.06 -8.55
N ILE A 183 -30.99 14.47 -9.76
CA ILE A 183 -30.40 14.04 -11.03
C ILE A 183 -28.95 14.52 -11.13
N HIS A 184 -28.69 15.77 -10.75
CA HIS A 184 -27.34 16.33 -10.79
C HIS A 184 -26.41 15.61 -9.81
N SER A 185 -26.90 15.27 -8.61
CA SER A 185 -26.16 14.46 -7.64
C SER A 185 -25.88 13.05 -8.19
N ALA A 186 -26.88 12.37 -8.76
CA ALA A 186 -26.71 11.06 -9.38
C ALA A 186 -25.69 11.08 -10.54
N LEU A 187 -25.67 12.17 -11.31
CA LEU A 187 -24.70 12.36 -12.39
C LEU A 187 -23.27 12.50 -11.85
N SER A 188 -23.06 13.27 -10.77
CA SER A 188 -21.75 13.38 -10.14
C SER A 188 -21.26 12.06 -9.52
N GLN A 189 -22.16 11.26 -8.94
CA GLN A 189 -21.84 9.93 -8.44
C GLN A 189 -21.46 8.97 -9.57
N ALA A 190 -22.15 9.05 -10.71
CA ALA A 190 -21.79 8.27 -11.90
C ALA A 190 -20.38 8.63 -12.41
N ASP A 191 -20.02 9.92 -12.41
CA ASP A 191 -18.67 10.36 -12.79
C ASP A 191 -17.59 9.80 -11.85
N ASP A 192 -17.85 9.72 -10.55
CA ASP A 192 -16.90 9.15 -9.58
C ASP A 192 -16.76 7.63 -9.74
N VAL A 193 -17.85 6.93 -10.04
CA VAL A 193 -17.80 5.49 -10.41
C VAL A 193 -17.00 5.29 -11.69
N ILE A 194 -17.14 6.18 -12.69
CA ILE A 194 -16.35 6.14 -13.92
C ILE A 194 -14.86 6.36 -13.61
N LYS A 195 -14.51 7.35 -12.79
CA LYS A 195 -13.12 7.59 -12.37
C LYS A 195 -12.56 6.38 -11.61
N GLN A 196 -13.33 5.79 -10.71
CA GLN A 196 -12.95 4.60 -9.96
C GLN A 196 -12.76 3.38 -10.88
N ALA A 197 -13.61 3.22 -11.89
CA ALA A 197 -13.49 2.17 -12.91
C ALA A 197 -12.22 2.37 -13.76
N TYR A 198 -11.91 3.61 -14.18
CA TYR A 198 -10.67 3.92 -14.90
C TYR A 198 -9.43 3.66 -14.05
N ALA A 199 -9.43 4.07 -12.78
CA ALA A 199 -8.33 3.79 -11.84
C ALA A 199 -8.14 2.28 -11.64
N THR A 200 -9.23 1.52 -11.54
CA THR A 200 -9.19 0.05 -11.43
C THR A 200 -8.68 -0.60 -12.71
N SER A 201 -9.09 -0.11 -13.89
CA SER A 201 -8.60 -0.61 -15.18
C SER A 201 -7.09 -0.39 -15.36
N SER A 202 -6.59 0.78 -14.93
CA SER A 202 -5.17 1.11 -14.92
C SER A 202 -4.41 0.21 -13.95
N SER A 203 -4.94 0.00 -12.75
CA SER A 203 -4.37 -0.93 -11.76
C SER A 203 -4.31 -2.36 -12.27
N LEU A 204 -5.36 -2.86 -12.94
CA LEU A 204 -5.38 -4.19 -13.57
C LEU A 204 -4.39 -4.30 -14.74
N ALA A 205 -4.22 -3.24 -15.54
CA ALA A 205 -3.21 -3.19 -16.59
C ALA A 205 -1.78 -3.23 -16.01
N GLN A 206 -1.55 -2.52 -14.90
CA GLN A 206 -0.28 -2.51 -14.17
C GLN A 206 -0.02 -3.87 -13.52
N GLN A 207 -1.03 -4.50 -12.92
CA GLN A 207 -0.97 -5.88 -12.42
C GLN A 207 -0.70 -6.89 -13.54
N ARG A 208 -1.28 -6.72 -14.73
CA ARG A 208 -0.99 -7.56 -15.91
C ARG A 208 0.48 -7.44 -16.35
N SER A 209 1.05 -6.24 -16.30
CA SER A 209 2.48 -6.00 -16.55
C SER A 209 3.37 -6.71 -15.51
N LEU A 210 3.00 -6.63 -14.23
CA LEU A 210 3.69 -7.33 -13.14
C LEU A 210 3.59 -8.86 -13.26
N LEU A 211 2.43 -9.39 -13.66
CA LEU A 211 2.24 -10.82 -13.95
C LEU A 211 3.04 -11.27 -15.17
N GLY A 212 3.13 -10.45 -16.22
CA GLY A 212 4.00 -10.71 -17.38
C GLY A 212 5.49 -10.73 -17.01
N GLY A 213 5.94 -9.81 -16.16
CA GLY A 213 7.29 -9.78 -15.62
C GLY A 213 7.60 -10.99 -14.72
N THR A 214 6.61 -11.45 -13.94
CA THR A 214 6.73 -12.64 -13.10
C THR A 214 6.74 -13.92 -13.92
N PHE A 215 5.90 -14.04 -14.97
CA PHE A 215 5.93 -15.17 -15.90
C PHE A 215 7.25 -15.24 -16.66
N SER A 216 7.85 -14.10 -17.01
CA SER A 216 9.19 -14.05 -17.63
C SER A 216 10.28 -14.57 -16.67
N LYS A 217 10.18 -14.23 -15.37
CA LYS A 217 11.08 -14.77 -14.33
C LYS A 217 10.82 -16.26 -14.06
N VAL A 218 9.58 -16.72 -14.04
CA VAL A 218 9.21 -18.15 -13.91
C VAL A 218 9.68 -18.95 -15.12
N THR A 219 9.60 -18.40 -16.33
CA THR A 219 10.16 -19.01 -17.55
C THR A 219 11.68 -19.09 -17.49
N LEU A 220 12.35 -18.04 -16.98
CA LEU A 220 13.80 -18.04 -16.76
C LEU A 220 14.23 -19.03 -15.65
N LEU A 221 13.40 -19.22 -14.61
CA LEU A 221 13.57 -20.26 -13.60
C LEU A 221 13.31 -21.66 -14.19
N GLY A 222 12.34 -21.81 -15.10
CA GLY A 222 12.09 -23.02 -15.89
C GLY A 222 13.33 -23.45 -16.68
N ASN A 223 14.07 -22.50 -17.23
CA ASN A 223 15.35 -22.76 -17.90
C ASN A 223 16.51 -23.14 -16.93
N ARG A 224 16.34 -22.99 -15.61
CA ARG A 224 17.27 -23.42 -14.55
C ARG A 224 16.86 -24.74 -13.87
N ILE A 225 15.61 -25.21 -14.06
CA ILE A 225 15.14 -26.52 -13.58
C ILE A 225 15.96 -27.73 -14.08
N PRO A 226 16.59 -27.76 -15.29
CA PRO A 226 17.48 -28.89 -15.64
C PRO A 226 18.73 -29.01 -14.73
N GLY A 227 19.07 -28.00 -13.92
CA GLY A 227 20.15 -28.07 -12.92
C GLY A 227 19.75 -28.70 -11.59
N LEU A 228 18.46 -28.79 -11.28
CA LEU A 228 17.98 -29.43 -10.04
C LEU A 228 18.05 -30.96 -10.14
N ASN A 229 17.82 -31.53 -11.32
CA ASN A 229 17.94 -32.98 -11.53
C ASN A 229 19.40 -33.46 -11.40
N THR A 230 20.38 -32.66 -11.81
CA THR A 230 21.81 -32.99 -11.64
C THR A 230 22.25 -32.87 -10.18
N LEU A 231 21.77 -31.86 -9.44
CA LEU A 231 22.03 -31.73 -7.99
C LEU A 231 21.34 -32.83 -7.17
N LEU A 232 20.09 -33.16 -7.49
CA LEU A 232 19.34 -34.23 -6.81
C LEU A 232 19.96 -35.61 -7.11
N SER A 233 20.42 -35.85 -8.34
CA SER A 233 21.15 -37.08 -8.71
C SER A 233 22.53 -37.16 -8.03
N ALA A 234 23.27 -36.04 -7.94
CA ALA A 234 24.55 -36.00 -7.25
C ALA A 234 24.42 -36.29 -5.74
N ILE A 235 23.38 -35.75 -5.09
CA ILE A 235 23.06 -36.02 -3.68
C ILE A 235 22.71 -37.49 -3.48
N ARG A 236 21.86 -38.08 -4.34
CA ARG A 236 21.49 -39.50 -4.26
C ARG A 236 22.70 -40.43 -4.47
N ARG A 237 23.64 -40.06 -5.36
CA ARG A 237 24.85 -40.86 -5.64
C ARG A 237 25.83 -40.88 -4.46
N LYS A 238 25.94 -39.78 -3.69
CA LYS A 238 26.80 -39.77 -2.49
C LYS A 238 26.25 -40.69 -1.39
N ARG A 239 24.93 -40.65 -1.14
CA ARG A 239 24.26 -41.52 -0.16
C ARG A 239 24.30 -43.02 -0.51
N SER A 240 24.29 -43.35 -1.81
CA SER A 240 24.39 -44.75 -2.28
C SER A 240 25.78 -45.38 -2.04
N ARG A 241 26.86 -44.59 -2.10
CA ARG A 241 28.23 -45.10 -1.88
C ARG A 241 28.46 -45.48 -0.42
N ASP A 242 28.01 -44.64 0.51
CA ASP A 242 28.18 -44.91 1.94
C ASP A 242 27.42 -46.18 2.36
N THR A 243 26.24 -46.41 1.78
CA THR A 243 25.44 -47.63 2.02
C THR A 243 26.11 -48.88 1.45
N LEU A 244 26.71 -48.78 0.25
CA LEU A 244 27.44 -49.91 -0.37
C LEU A 244 28.71 -50.28 0.41
N ILE A 245 29.48 -49.29 0.87
CA ILE A 245 30.68 -49.54 1.68
C ILE A 245 30.27 -50.24 2.99
N LEU A 246 29.27 -49.71 3.69
CA LEU A 246 28.82 -50.29 4.96
C LEU A 246 28.28 -51.73 4.79
N ALA A 247 27.47 -51.99 3.76
CA ALA A 247 26.98 -53.34 3.45
C ALA A 247 28.13 -54.32 3.13
N SER A 248 29.15 -53.87 2.38
CA SER A 248 30.30 -54.71 2.04
C SER A 248 31.12 -55.13 3.27
N VAL A 249 31.31 -54.22 4.24
CA VAL A 249 32.05 -54.49 5.48
C VAL A 249 31.29 -55.49 6.36
N VAL A 250 29.97 -55.32 6.49
CA VAL A 250 29.13 -56.24 7.26
C VAL A 250 29.11 -57.64 6.62
N ALA A 251 29.01 -57.73 5.30
CA ALA A 251 29.08 -59.00 4.58
C ALA A 251 30.45 -59.68 4.75
N ALA A 252 31.56 -58.93 4.66
CA ALA A 252 32.89 -59.48 4.88
C ALA A 252 33.09 -60.01 6.31
N CYS A 253 32.65 -59.25 7.32
CA CYS A 253 32.71 -59.69 8.72
C CYS A 253 31.89 -60.97 8.96
N THR A 254 30.67 -61.04 8.45
CA THR A 254 29.81 -62.22 8.62
C THR A 254 30.39 -63.46 7.94
N LEU A 255 30.96 -63.31 6.74
CA LEU A 255 31.60 -64.42 6.01
C LEU A 255 32.85 -64.93 6.73
N PHE A 256 33.69 -64.02 7.26
CA PHE A 256 34.90 -64.39 8.00
C PHE A 256 34.58 -65.15 9.30
N ILE A 257 33.53 -64.72 10.02
CA ILE A 257 33.03 -65.43 11.20
C ILE A 257 32.52 -66.82 10.83
N LEU A 258 31.78 -66.95 9.73
CA LEU A 258 31.22 -68.22 9.28
C LEU A 258 32.32 -69.20 8.85
N VAL A 259 33.34 -68.74 8.13
CA VAL A 259 34.52 -69.54 7.76
C VAL A 259 35.30 -69.98 8.99
N TYR A 260 35.48 -69.08 9.98
CA TYR A 260 36.13 -69.44 11.25
C TYR A 260 35.33 -70.52 12.00
N TRP A 261 34.00 -70.42 12.00
CA TRP A 261 33.12 -71.41 12.63
C TRP A 261 33.12 -72.75 11.92
N LEU A 262 33.21 -72.78 10.58
CA LEU A 262 33.26 -74.02 9.79
C LEU A 262 34.63 -74.71 9.84
N ASN A 263 35.72 -73.96 10.02
CA ASN A 263 37.08 -74.50 10.14
C ASN A 263 37.47 -74.86 11.58
N LYS A 264 36.57 -74.67 12.55
CA LYS A 264 36.74 -75.04 13.95
C LYS A 264 36.05 -76.37 14.20
#